data_AF-A0A850G9E8-F1
#
_entry.id   AF-A0A850G9E8-F1
#
_cell.length_a   1.000
_cell.length_b   1.000
_cell.length_c   1.000
_cell.angle_alpha   90.00
_cell.angle_beta   90.00
_cell.angle_gamma   90.00
#
_symmetry.space_group_name_H-M   'P 1'
#
loop_
_entity.id
_entity.type
_entity.pdbx_description
1 polymer ?
#
loop_
_entity_poly.entity_id
_entity_poly.type
_entity_poly.pdbx_seq_one_letter_code
_entity_poly.pdbx_strand_id
1 'polypeptide(L)'
;MTTLDPLPSASNRLGPSALQGALQAHHRALLLDGRCPSCAELLGARSLFRLAPCPRCEAPIDPELAGVHLADAVKARGNRRLWFVSAAVGALHLVLGWIPFLGAIALLAAAAWIRVGILQPASAMLGVKRRALTRWTARTLMGVGVSLAVIVTQLLTLLPLIGLPLEAIISAGQVIFTAWAVSAYIHRQLRREAAGEPIAPGEWIALALALATLVGAAILLVLAFTFLIASLDWALEWLE
;
A
#
# COMPACT_ATOMS: atom_id res chain seq x y z
N MET A 1 -16.45 -7.60 56.20
CA MET A 1 -15.07 -7.64 55.69
C MET A 1 -14.96 -8.85 54.77
N THR A 2 -15.18 -8.64 53.48
CA THR A 2 -15.17 -9.69 52.46
C THR A 2 -13.80 -9.65 51.80
N THR A 3 -12.98 -10.66 52.07
CA THR A 3 -11.69 -10.87 51.41
C THR A 3 -11.94 -11.17 49.94
N LEU A 4 -11.56 -10.23 49.07
CA LEU A 4 -11.48 -10.46 47.63
C LEU A 4 -10.31 -11.42 47.38
N ASP A 5 -10.62 -12.65 46.98
CA ASP A 5 -9.61 -13.59 46.49
C ASP A 5 -8.90 -12.99 45.27
N PRO A 6 -7.56 -13.04 45.21
CA PRO A 6 -6.82 -12.61 44.03
C PRO A 6 -7.15 -13.56 42.88
N LEU A 7 -7.68 -13.00 41.77
CA LEU A 7 -7.89 -13.72 40.52
C LEU A 7 -6.59 -14.45 40.13
N PRO A 8 -6.64 -15.77 39.87
CA PRO A 8 -5.46 -16.53 39.48
C PRO A 8 -4.87 -15.94 38.19
N SER A 9 -3.60 -15.54 38.25
CA SER A 9 -2.89 -14.92 37.13
C SER A 9 -2.96 -15.83 35.90
N ALA A 10 -3.36 -15.26 34.76
CA ALA A 10 -3.49 -15.99 33.49
C ALA A 10 -2.17 -16.66 33.04
N SER A 11 -1.04 -16.34 33.67
CA SER A 11 0.28 -16.95 33.43
C SER A 11 0.37 -18.44 33.77
N ASN A 12 -0.49 -18.97 34.66
CA ASN A 12 -0.39 -20.36 35.12
C ASN A 12 -1.03 -21.42 34.21
N ARG A 13 -1.66 -21.02 33.08
CA ARG A 13 -2.38 -21.95 32.18
C ARG A 13 -1.64 -22.32 30.89
N LEU A 14 -0.52 -21.66 30.60
CA LEU A 14 0.26 -21.91 29.39
C LEU A 14 1.53 -22.66 29.79
N GLY A 15 1.72 -23.87 29.24
CA GLY A 15 2.99 -24.57 29.39
C GLY A 15 4.17 -23.73 28.88
N PRO A 16 5.40 -23.97 29.36
CA PRO A 16 6.58 -23.14 29.04
C PRO A 16 6.81 -22.97 27.53
N SER A 17 6.47 -23.97 26.71
CA SER A 17 6.52 -23.91 25.25
C SER A 17 5.49 -22.94 24.64
N ALA A 18 4.28 -22.88 25.19
CA ALA A 18 3.22 -22.00 24.72
C ALA A 18 3.50 -20.52 25.08
N LEU A 19 4.09 -20.28 26.26
CA LEU A 19 4.54 -18.95 26.68
C LEU A 19 5.65 -18.42 25.75
N GLN A 20 6.60 -19.29 25.39
CA GLN A 20 7.73 -18.94 24.53
C GLN A 20 7.28 -18.64 23.09
N GLY A 21 6.31 -19.41 22.58
CA GLY A 21 5.67 -19.13 21.29
C GLY A 21 4.91 -17.80 21.26
N ALA A 22 4.18 -17.47 22.34
CA ALA A 22 3.47 -16.20 22.46
C ALA A 22 4.45 -15.00 22.52
N LEU A 23 5.56 -15.13 23.24
CA LEU A 23 6.59 -14.10 23.33
C LEU A 23 7.28 -13.86 21.98
N GLN A 24 7.66 -14.92 21.26
CA GLN A 24 8.22 -14.78 19.91
C GLN A 24 7.22 -14.12 18.94
N ALA A 25 5.94 -14.49 19.00
CA ALA A 25 4.91 -13.86 18.18
C ALA A 25 4.77 -12.36 18.50
N HIS A 26 4.84 -11.99 19.79
CA HIS A 26 4.80 -10.59 20.23
C HIS A 26 6.03 -9.80 19.77
N HIS A 27 7.24 -10.34 19.93
CA HIS A 27 8.47 -9.72 19.43
C HIS A 27 8.42 -9.51 17.92
N ARG A 28 7.94 -10.51 17.17
CA ARG A 28 7.74 -10.41 15.73
C ARG A 28 6.73 -9.32 15.37
N ALA A 29 5.64 -9.18 16.12
CA ALA A 29 4.66 -8.13 15.89
C ALA A 29 5.26 -6.73 16.08
N LEU A 30 6.05 -6.51 17.15
CA LEU A 30 6.74 -5.24 17.39
C LEU A 30 7.74 -4.92 16.28
N LEU A 31 8.53 -5.90 15.83
CA LEU A 31 9.47 -5.72 14.72
C LEU A 31 8.76 -5.39 13.40
N LEU A 32 7.62 -6.03 13.13
CA LEU A 32 6.77 -5.72 11.97
C LEU A 32 6.17 -4.32 12.00
N ASP A 33 6.08 -3.71 13.18
CA ASP A 33 5.66 -2.33 13.37
C ASP A 33 6.87 -1.37 13.45
N GLY A 34 8.09 -1.88 13.22
CA GLY A 34 9.33 -1.12 13.24
C GLY A 34 9.77 -0.72 14.64
N ARG A 35 9.43 -1.49 15.67
CA ARG A 35 9.73 -1.21 17.08
C ARG A 35 10.67 -2.23 17.69
N CYS A 36 11.44 -1.79 18.69
CA CYS A 36 12.32 -2.66 19.45
C CYS A 36 11.48 -3.67 20.27
N PRO A 37 11.78 -4.98 20.22
CA PRO A 37 11.05 -5.96 21.01
C PRO A 37 11.25 -5.78 22.52
N SER A 38 12.37 -5.19 22.96
CA SER A 38 12.71 -5.03 24.38
C SER A 38 12.16 -3.75 25.01
N CYS A 39 12.14 -2.63 24.27
CA CYS A 39 11.75 -1.31 24.82
C CYS A 39 10.65 -0.58 24.03
N ALA A 40 10.12 -1.20 22.96
CA ALA A 40 9.10 -0.64 22.07
C ALA A 40 9.46 0.67 21.34
N GLU A 41 10.71 1.13 21.44
CA GLU A 41 11.21 2.33 20.75
C GLU A 41 11.23 2.15 19.23
N LEU A 42 11.03 3.23 18.48
CA LEU A 42 11.04 3.20 17.01
C LEU A 42 12.45 2.89 16.49
N LEU A 43 12.56 1.85 15.67
CA LEU A 43 13.80 1.42 15.04
C LEU A 43 13.98 2.02 13.64
N GLY A 44 15.21 2.42 13.34
CA GLY A 44 15.61 2.83 12.00
C GLY A 44 16.05 1.64 11.13
N ALA A 45 16.28 1.91 9.85
CA ALA A 45 16.72 0.93 8.86
C ALA A 45 17.97 0.13 9.30
N ARG A 46 18.91 0.78 10.00
CA ARG A 46 20.14 0.13 10.48
C ARG A 46 19.84 -0.98 11.48
N SER A 47 18.95 -0.75 12.45
CA SER A 47 18.61 -1.78 13.45
C SER A 47 17.69 -2.85 12.87
N LEU A 48 16.73 -2.47 12.02
CA LEU A 48 15.79 -3.42 11.40
C LEU A 48 16.44 -4.35 10.36
N PHE A 49 17.37 -3.83 9.56
CA PHE A 49 17.88 -4.55 8.40
C PHE A 49 19.37 -4.87 8.45
N ARG A 50 20.17 -4.10 9.19
CA ARG A 50 21.61 -4.34 9.36
C ARG A 50 21.96 -4.89 10.73
N LEU A 51 20.96 -5.34 11.49
CA LEU A 51 21.11 -5.97 12.80
C LEU A 51 21.90 -5.11 13.81
N ALA A 52 21.91 -3.79 13.63
CA ALA A 52 22.49 -2.89 14.62
C ALA A 52 21.65 -2.96 15.92
N PRO A 53 22.27 -2.87 17.10
CA PRO A 53 21.55 -2.85 18.36
C PRO A 53 20.56 -1.67 18.42
N CYS A 54 19.57 -1.78 19.31
CA CYS A 54 18.63 -0.68 19.51
C CYS A 54 19.38 0.59 19.95
N PRO A 55 19.13 1.77 19.34
CA PRO A 55 19.83 3.01 19.72
C PRO A 55 19.46 3.52 21.12
N ARG A 56 18.42 2.97 21.77
CA ARG A 56 17.93 3.41 23.07
C ARG A 56 18.30 2.47 24.22
N CYS A 57 18.07 1.18 24.05
CA CYS A 57 18.32 0.17 25.09
C CYS A 57 19.47 -0.78 24.78
N GLU A 58 20.13 -0.59 23.64
CA GLU A 58 21.28 -1.40 23.17
C GLU A 58 21.01 -2.90 23.03
N ALA A 59 19.75 -3.33 23.19
CA ALA A 59 19.37 -4.72 23.05
C ALA A 59 19.73 -5.23 21.64
N PRO A 60 20.35 -6.41 21.54
CA PRO A 60 20.64 -7.03 20.26
C PRO A 60 19.33 -7.37 19.54
N ILE A 61 19.34 -7.23 18.22
CA ILE A 61 18.20 -7.59 17.38
C ILE A 61 18.42 -9.01 16.87
N ASP A 62 17.42 -9.86 17.11
CA ASP A 62 17.44 -11.26 16.69
C ASP A 62 17.53 -11.38 15.15
N PRO A 63 18.57 -12.03 14.60
CA PRO A 63 18.76 -12.19 13.16
C PRO A 63 17.69 -13.08 12.50
N GLU A 64 17.03 -13.98 13.24
CA GLU A 64 15.98 -14.84 12.68
C GLU A 64 14.66 -14.09 12.45
N LEU A 65 14.44 -13.01 13.21
CA LEU A 65 13.22 -12.20 13.16
C LEU A 65 13.37 -10.91 12.35
N ALA A 66 14.60 -10.47 12.09
CA ALA A 66 14.94 -9.20 11.43
C ALA A 66 15.52 -9.42 10.01
N GLY A 67 16.06 -8.36 9.39
CA GLY A 67 16.75 -8.48 8.10
C GLY A 67 15.84 -8.89 6.94
N VAL A 68 16.28 -9.89 6.16
CA VAL A 68 15.54 -10.36 4.97
C VAL A 68 14.22 -11.03 5.36
N HIS A 69 14.19 -11.78 6.45
CA HIS A 69 12.98 -12.45 6.95
C HIS A 69 11.90 -11.45 7.37
N LEU A 70 12.30 -10.30 7.91
CA LEU A 70 11.37 -9.20 8.21
C LEU A 70 10.78 -8.63 6.91
N ALA A 71 11.57 -8.43 5.87
CA ALA A 71 11.08 -7.92 4.59
C ALA A 71 10.04 -8.87 3.97
N ASP A 72 10.24 -10.19 4.05
CA ASP A 72 9.27 -11.19 3.58
C ASP A 72 8.01 -11.25 4.46
N ALA A 73 8.15 -11.09 5.77
CA ALA A 73 7.02 -11.05 6.69
C ALA A 73 6.15 -9.80 6.49
N VAL A 74 6.76 -8.64 6.22
CA VAL A 74 6.05 -7.41 5.83
C VAL A 74 5.30 -7.63 4.50
N LYS A 75 5.90 -8.32 3.53
CA LYS A 75 5.25 -8.69 2.25
C LYS A 75 4.02 -9.55 2.44
N ALA A 76 4.11 -10.60 3.25
CA ALA A 76 2.98 -11.49 3.54
C ALA A 76 1.81 -10.74 4.20
N ARG A 77 2.11 -9.87 5.18
CA ARG A 77 1.11 -9.01 5.84
C ARG A 77 0.46 -8.03 4.86
N GLY A 78 1.28 -7.41 4.00
CA GLY A 78 0.82 -6.48 2.97
C GLY A 78 -0.13 -7.15 1.98
N ASN A 79 0.22 -8.32 1.46
CA ASN A 79 -0.57 -9.05 0.46
C ASN A 79 -1.96 -9.46 0.99
N ARG A 80 -2.02 -9.89 2.27
CA ARG A 80 -3.30 -10.25 2.90
C ARG A 80 -4.23 -9.05 3.06
N ARG A 81 -3.68 -7.90 3.46
CA ARG A 81 -4.45 -6.64 3.57
C ARG A 81 -4.93 -6.15 2.20
N LEU A 82 -4.10 -6.34 1.17
CA LEU A 82 -4.41 -5.96 -0.20
C LEU A 82 -5.68 -6.66 -0.68
N TRP A 83 -5.79 -7.98 -0.49
CA TRP A 83 -7.00 -8.75 -0.84
C TRP A 83 -8.29 -8.24 -0.17
N PHE A 84 -8.26 -7.93 1.13
CA PHE A 84 -9.42 -7.40 1.83
C PHE A 84 -9.87 -6.04 1.27
N VAL A 85 -8.92 -5.16 0.96
CA VAL A 85 -9.20 -3.83 0.41
C VAL A 85 -9.76 -3.94 -0.99
N SER A 86 -9.17 -4.80 -1.83
CA SER A 86 -9.66 -5.07 -3.17
C SER A 86 -11.11 -5.55 -3.16
N ALA A 87 -11.44 -6.47 -2.26
CA ALA A 87 -12.80 -6.95 -2.08
C ALA A 87 -13.75 -5.83 -1.61
N ALA A 88 -13.33 -5.00 -0.65
CA ALA A 88 -14.13 -3.88 -0.16
C ALA A 88 -14.37 -2.80 -1.23
N VAL A 89 -13.34 -2.43 -2.01
CA VAL A 89 -13.45 -1.44 -3.08
C VAL A 89 -14.28 -1.95 -4.25
N GLY A 90 -14.14 -3.23 -4.61
CA GLY A 90 -14.98 -3.88 -5.61
C GLY A 90 -16.45 -3.93 -5.20
N ALA A 91 -16.73 -4.29 -3.94
CA ALA A 91 -18.09 -4.26 -3.39
C ALA A 91 -18.65 -2.82 -3.37
N LEU A 92 -17.83 -1.84 -3.01
CA LEU A 92 -18.23 -0.44 -3.00
C LEU A 92 -18.57 0.08 -4.41
N HIS A 93 -17.81 -0.32 -5.44
CA HIS A 93 -18.12 0.02 -6.84
C HIS A 93 -19.39 -0.69 -7.34
N LEU A 94 -19.67 -1.92 -6.91
CA LEU A 94 -20.93 -2.60 -7.27
C LEU A 94 -22.16 -1.89 -6.71
N VAL A 95 -22.06 -1.32 -5.50
CA VAL A 95 -23.17 -0.62 -4.83
C VAL A 95 -23.27 0.84 -5.26
N LEU A 96 -22.15 1.54 -5.42
CA LEU A 96 -22.11 2.99 -5.67
C LEU A 96 -21.79 3.38 -7.12
N GLY A 97 -21.42 2.42 -7.98
CA GLY A 97 -21.07 2.68 -9.39
C GLY A 97 -22.20 3.24 -10.23
N TRP A 98 -23.43 3.24 -9.70
CA TRP A 98 -24.61 3.83 -10.31
C TRP A 98 -24.62 5.36 -10.20
N ILE A 99 -23.76 5.94 -9.35
CA ILE A 99 -23.70 7.39 -9.13
C ILE A 99 -22.34 7.91 -9.65
N PRO A 100 -22.32 8.67 -10.76
CA PRO A 100 -21.10 9.33 -11.21
C PRO A 100 -20.56 10.20 -10.07
N PHE A 101 -19.23 10.29 -9.93
CA PHE A 101 -18.47 10.87 -8.80
C PHE A 101 -18.21 9.97 -7.58
N LEU A 102 -19.12 9.09 -7.18
CA LEU A 102 -18.87 8.22 -6.00
C LEU A 102 -17.74 7.21 -6.25
N GLY A 103 -17.57 6.74 -7.50
CA GLY A 103 -16.43 5.93 -7.90
C GLY A 103 -15.09 6.63 -7.71
N ALA A 104 -15.00 7.93 -8.03
CA ALA A 104 -13.78 8.72 -7.82
C ALA A 104 -13.45 8.87 -6.32
N ILE A 105 -14.45 9.04 -5.47
CA ILE A 105 -14.26 9.08 -4.01
C ILE A 105 -13.75 7.73 -3.50
N ALA A 106 -14.30 6.61 -3.99
CA ALA A 106 -13.83 5.28 -3.65
C ALA A 106 -12.37 5.05 -4.07
N LEU A 107 -11.96 5.52 -5.25
CA LEU A 107 -10.57 5.48 -5.70
C LEU A 107 -9.63 6.33 -4.82
N LEU A 108 -10.07 7.53 -4.42
CA LEU A 108 -9.31 8.40 -3.51
C LEU A 108 -9.17 7.77 -2.12
N ALA A 109 -10.25 7.18 -1.59
CA ALA A 109 -10.23 6.45 -0.33
C ALA A 109 -9.28 5.24 -0.39
N ALA A 110 -9.31 4.47 -1.49
CA ALA A 110 -8.39 3.36 -1.72
C ALA A 110 -6.93 3.86 -1.78
N ALA A 111 -6.65 4.94 -2.50
CA ALA A 111 -5.31 5.53 -2.56
C ALA A 111 -4.84 6.05 -1.19
N ALA A 112 -5.70 6.73 -0.44
CA ALA A 112 -5.43 7.17 0.93
C ALA A 112 -5.13 5.99 1.85
N TRP A 113 -5.88 4.90 1.73
CA TRP A 113 -5.63 3.67 2.47
C TRP A 113 -4.31 3.02 2.10
N ILE A 114 -3.98 2.85 0.82
CA ILE A 114 -2.67 2.29 0.41
C ILE A 114 -1.55 3.17 0.98
N ARG A 115 -1.74 4.49 1.01
CA ARG A 115 -0.77 5.42 1.58
C ARG A 115 -0.59 5.23 3.09
N VAL A 116 -1.68 5.17 3.86
CA VAL A 116 -1.60 5.07 5.33
C VAL A 116 -1.28 3.64 5.79
N GLY A 117 -1.93 2.64 5.20
CA GLY A 117 -1.85 1.25 5.61
C GLY A 117 -0.64 0.47 5.09
N ILE A 118 -0.06 0.88 3.95
CA ILE A 118 1.07 0.18 3.33
C ILE A 118 2.28 1.11 3.19
N LEU A 119 2.12 2.28 2.57
CA LEU A 119 3.23 3.15 2.20
C LEU A 119 3.96 3.76 3.40
N GLN A 120 3.21 4.35 4.33
CA GLN A 120 3.77 5.02 5.51
C GLN A 120 4.59 4.06 6.40
N PRO A 121 4.04 2.93 6.89
CA PRO A 121 4.79 2.04 7.76
C PRO A 121 6.01 1.44 7.06
N ALA A 122 5.87 0.96 5.83
CA ALA A 122 6.98 0.35 5.11
C ALA A 122 8.07 1.37 4.75
N SER A 123 7.71 2.60 4.34
CA SER A 123 8.70 3.64 4.03
C SER A 123 9.42 4.18 5.28
N ALA A 124 8.80 4.10 6.47
CA ALA A 124 9.44 4.47 7.73
C ALA A 124 10.59 3.53 8.10
N MET A 125 10.58 2.30 7.59
CA MET A 125 11.67 1.34 7.81
C MET A 125 12.89 1.60 6.91
N LEU A 126 12.75 2.36 5.81
CA LEU A 126 13.83 2.68 4.89
C LEU A 126 14.73 3.81 5.41
N GLY A 127 16.00 3.81 5.00
CA GLY A 127 16.94 4.92 5.22
C GLY A 127 16.50 6.23 4.53
N VAL A 128 16.96 7.38 5.03
CA VAL A 128 16.45 8.71 4.63
C VAL A 128 16.48 8.96 3.11
N LYS A 129 17.60 8.64 2.44
CA LYS A 129 17.77 8.85 0.99
C LYS A 129 16.80 7.97 0.19
N ARG A 130 16.79 6.66 0.45
CA ARG A 130 15.95 5.68 -0.26
C ARG A 130 14.46 5.88 0.05
N ARG A 131 14.11 6.37 1.26
CA ARG A 131 12.76 6.74 1.68
C ARG A 131 12.15 7.85 0.81
N ALA A 132 12.91 8.91 0.52
CA ALA A 132 12.42 10.02 -0.30
C ALA A 132 12.10 9.54 -1.72
N LEU A 133 13.03 8.83 -2.36
CA LEU A 133 12.86 8.25 -3.69
C LEU A 133 11.65 7.31 -3.73
N THR A 134 11.57 6.39 -2.77
CA THR A 134 10.47 5.40 -2.72
C THR A 134 9.11 6.07 -2.55
N ARG A 135 9.01 7.11 -1.70
CA ARG A 135 7.77 7.86 -1.50
C ARG A 135 7.34 8.61 -2.75
N TRP A 136 8.27 9.25 -3.45
CA TRP A 136 7.95 9.94 -4.70
C TRP A 136 7.51 8.96 -5.77
N THR A 137 8.27 7.90 -6.04
CA THR A 137 7.91 6.90 -7.05
C THR A 137 6.55 6.28 -6.76
N ALA A 138 6.28 5.91 -5.51
CA ALA A 138 5.01 5.31 -5.15
C ALA A 138 3.83 6.29 -5.23
N ARG A 139 4.03 7.57 -4.89
CA ARG A 139 3.01 8.62 -5.10
C ARG A 139 2.70 8.80 -6.58
N THR A 140 3.73 8.82 -7.42
CA THR A 140 3.56 8.94 -8.87
C THR A 140 2.83 7.72 -9.43
N LEU A 141 3.18 6.50 -9.02
CA LEU A 141 2.47 5.28 -9.41
C LEU A 141 0.99 5.28 -8.98
N MET A 142 0.69 5.78 -7.76
CA MET A 142 -0.71 5.98 -7.35
C MET A 142 -1.43 6.97 -8.25
N GLY A 143 -0.81 8.11 -8.56
CA GLY A 143 -1.36 9.11 -9.48
C GLY A 143 -1.64 8.54 -10.87
N VAL A 144 -0.72 7.72 -11.40
CA VAL A 144 -0.91 7.01 -12.68
C VAL A 144 -2.10 6.07 -12.59
N GLY A 145 -2.19 5.25 -11.54
CA GLY A 145 -3.29 4.32 -11.33
C GLY A 145 -4.65 5.00 -11.29
N VAL A 146 -4.77 6.12 -10.56
CA VAL A 146 -5.99 6.93 -10.49
C VAL A 146 -6.31 7.58 -11.84
N SER A 147 -5.32 8.18 -12.51
CA SER A 147 -5.54 8.87 -13.80
C SER A 147 -6.03 7.89 -14.87
N LEU A 148 -5.38 6.74 -14.97
CA LEU A 148 -5.82 5.67 -15.88
C LEU A 148 -7.23 5.19 -15.52
N ALA A 149 -7.64 5.19 -14.25
CA ALA A 149 -8.94 4.68 -13.84
C ALA A 149 -10.03 5.62 -14.31
N VAL A 150 -9.82 6.93 -14.14
CA VAL A 150 -10.72 7.96 -14.68
C VAL A 150 -10.82 7.84 -16.20
N ILE A 151 -9.68 7.73 -16.91
CA ILE A 151 -9.67 7.56 -18.38
C ILE A 151 -10.54 6.37 -18.79
N VAL A 152 -10.29 5.20 -18.18
CA VAL A 152 -11.00 3.96 -18.52
C VAL A 152 -12.49 4.05 -18.21
N THR A 153 -12.87 4.60 -17.05
CA THR A 153 -14.27 4.86 -16.71
C THR A 153 -14.95 5.75 -17.75
N GLN A 154 -14.30 6.85 -18.17
CA GLN A 154 -14.86 7.74 -19.19
C GLN A 154 -15.00 7.06 -20.56
N LEU A 155 -14.04 6.21 -20.95
CA LEU A 155 -14.18 5.40 -22.16
C LEU A 155 -15.34 4.41 -22.07
N LEU A 156 -15.55 3.79 -20.90
CA LEU A 156 -16.64 2.84 -20.69
C LEU A 156 -18.02 3.50 -20.64
N THR A 157 -18.11 4.76 -20.21
CA THR A 157 -19.38 5.51 -20.28
C THR A 157 -19.88 5.71 -21.71
N LEU A 158 -19.02 5.55 -22.72
CA LEU A 158 -19.41 5.55 -24.14
C LEU A 158 -20.06 4.21 -24.59
N LEU A 159 -20.06 3.17 -23.75
CA LEU A 159 -20.67 1.86 -24.05
C LEU A 159 -21.92 1.60 -23.17
N PRO A 160 -23.13 1.99 -23.61
CA PRO A 160 -24.32 2.07 -22.76
C PRO A 160 -24.92 0.74 -22.27
N LEU A 161 -24.65 -0.41 -22.91
CA LEU A 161 -25.30 -1.70 -22.54
C LEU A 161 -24.40 -2.72 -21.83
N ILE A 162 -23.07 -2.57 -21.89
CA ILE A 162 -22.10 -3.51 -21.28
C ILE A 162 -21.36 -2.84 -20.10
N GLY A 163 -21.54 -1.53 -19.92
CA GLY A 163 -20.75 -0.67 -19.04
C GLY A 163 -20.69 -1.13 -17.58
N LEU A 164 -21.82 -1.29 -16.89
CA LEU A 164 -21.83 -1.40 -15.42
C LEU A 164 -21.03 -2.58 -14.82
N PRO A 165 -21.27 -3.86 -15.20
CA PRO A 165 -20.52 -4.96 -14.62
C PRO A 165 -19.06 -4.97 -15.09
N LEU A 166 -18.80 -4.58 -16.34
CA LEU A 166 -17.46 -4.52 -16.90
C LEU A 166 -16.63 -3.41 -16.25
N GLU A 167 -17.25 -2.24 -16.02
CA GLU A 167 -16.66 -1.10 -15.32
C GLU A 167 -16.32 -1.44 -13.88
N ALA A 168 -17.20 -2.15 -13.16
CA ALA A 168 -16.91 -2.60 -11.80
C ALA A 168 -15.68 -3.55 -11.78
N ILE A 169 -15.62 -4.51 -12.72
CA ILE A 169 -14.50 -5.46 -12.82
C ILE A 169 -13.19 -4.74 -13.16
N ILE A 170 -13.21 -3.85 -14.16
CA ILE A 170 -12.02 -3.12 -14.60
C ILE A 170 -11.53 -2.18 -13.50
N SER A 171 -12.44 -1.44 -12.85
CA SER A 171 -12.10 -0.52 -11.76
C SER A 171 -11.50 -1.28 -10.56
N ALA A 172 -12.09 -2.41 -10.17
CA ALA A 172 -11.54 -3.25 -9.11
C ALA A 172 -10.16 -3.82 -9.49
N GLY A 173 -10.03 -4.34 -10.72
CA GLY A 173 -8.77 -4.85 -11.25
C GLY A 173 -7.67 -3.80 -11.26
N GLN A 174 -8.01 -2.55 -11.56
CA GLN A 174 -7.08 -1.45 -11.59
C GLN A 174 -6.60 -1.01 -10.21
N VAL A 175 -7.49 -0.99 -9.21
CA VAL A 175 -7.12 -0.74 -7.82
C VAL A 175 -6.19 -1.84 -7.31
N ILE A 176 -6.51 -3.11 -7.61
CA ILE A 176 -5.67 -4.28 -7.29
C ILE A 176 -4.29 -4.10 -7.93
N PHE A 177 -4.23 -3.82 -9.22
CA PHE A 177 -2.98 -3.68 -9.96
C PHE A 177 -2.13 -2.53 -9.41
N THR A 178 -2.74 -1.38 -9.14
CA THR A 178 -2.05 -0.21 -8.58
C THR A 178 -1.49 -0.50 -7.19
N ALA A 179 -2.31 -1.11 -6.31
CA ALA A 179 -1.88 -1.50 -4.98
C ALA A 179 -0.76 -2.55 -5.04
N TRP A 180 -0.87 -3.52 -5.94
CA TRP A 180 0.15 -4.55 -6.17
C TRP A 180 1.46 -3.92 -6.66
N ALA A 181 1.42 -3.04 -7.65
CA ALA A 181 2.60 -2.38 -8.21
C ALA A 181 3.34 -1.54 -7.16
N VAL A 182 2.60 -0.72 -6.40
CA VAL A 182 3.15 0.07 -5.29
C VAL A 182 3.76 -0.83 -4.22
N SER A 183 3.04 -1.88 -3.83
CA SER A 183 3.52 -2.84 -2.83
C SER A 183 4.76 -3.57 -3.32
N ALA A 184 4.75 -4.12 -4.54
CA ALA A 184 5.89 -4.83 -5.13
C ALA A 184 7.13 -3.94 -5.21
N TYR A 185 6.96 -2.68 -5.59
CA TYR A 185 8.04 -1.71 -5.64
C TYR A 185 8.65 -1.45 -4.24
N ILE A 186 7.82 -1.20 -3.22
CA ILE A 186 8.30 -0.97 -1.85
C ILE A 186 9.02 -2.20 -1.30
N HIS A 187 8.46 -3.39 -1.47
CA HIS A 187 9.10 -4.61 -0.97
C HIS A 187 10.43 -4.89 -1.67
N ARG A 188 10.53 -4.60 -2.97
CA ARG A 188 11.80 -4.65 -3.68
C ARG A 188 12.82 -3.68 -3.08
N GLN A 189 12.39 -2.48 -2.71
CA GLN A 189 13.23 -1.48 -2.05
C GLN A 189 13.67 -1.90 -0.64
N LEU A 190 12.77 -2.51 0.14
CA LEU A 190 13.11 -3.09 1.45
C LEU A 190 14.15 -4.20 1.33
N ARG A 191 14.01 -5.09 0.33
CA ARG A 191 14.97 -6.19 0.11
C ARG A 191 16.36 -5.66 -0.26
N ARG A 192 16.42 -4.62 -1.10
CA ARG A 192 17.70 -3.96 -1.46
C ARG A 192 18.34 -3.25 -0.28
N GLU A 193 17.54 -2.58 0.56
CA GLU A 193 18.04 -1.96 1.79
C GLU A 193 18.58 -3.02 2.75
N ALA A 194 17.92 -4.16 2.87
CA ALA A 194 18.37 -5.32 3.65
C ALA A 194 19.64 -5.95 3.10
N ALA A 195 19.80 -6.02 1.77
CA ALA A 195 21.03 -6.45 1.12
C ALA A 195 22.16 -5.41 1.19
N GLY A 196 21.91 -4.21 1.72
CA GLY A 196 22.90 -3.13 1.78
C GLY A 196 23.27 -2.56 0.41
N GLU A 197 22.46 -2.79 -0.63
CA GLU A 197 22.74 -2.32 -1.98
C GLU A 197 22.73 -0.78 -2.05
N PRO A 198 23.61 -0.16 -2.86
CA PRO A 198 23.51 1.26 -3.16
C PRO A 198 22.26 1.58 -4.00
N ILE A 199 21.87 2.86 -4.05
CA ILE A 199 20.77 3.31 -4.92
C ILE A 199 21.25 3.19 -6.37
N ALA A 200 20.67 2.25 -7.11
CA ALA A 200 21.03 2.04 -8.51
C ALA A 200 20.40 3.11 -9.42
N PRO A 201 21.04 3.48 -10.55
CA PRO A 201 20.46 4.42 -11.53
C PRO A 201 19.10 3.95 -12.07
N GLY A 202 18.86 2.64 -12.13
CA GLY A 202 17.55 2.08 -12.50
C GLY A 202 16.39 2.52 -11.59
N GLU A 203 16.65 2.94 -10.35
CA GLU A 203 15.61 3.44 -9.46
C GLU A 203 15.16 4.86 -9.82
N TRP A 204 16.07 5.68 -10.35
CA TRP A 204 15.76 7.00 -10.90
C TRP A 204 15.04 6.89 -12.24
N ILE A 205 15.44 5.93 -13.09
CA ILE A 205 14.74 5.63 -14.34
C ILE A 205 13.30 5.21 -14.04
N ALA A 206 13.06 4.39 -13.02
CA ALA A 206 11.70 4.01 -12.62
C ALA A 206 10.85 5.21 -12.19
N LEU A 207 11.42 6.17 -11.46
CA LEU A 207 10.74 7.43 -11.12
C LEU A 207 10.45 8.27 -12.37
N ALA A 208 11.44 8.44 -13.25
CA ALA A 208 11.31 9.22 -14.47
C ALA A 208 10.23 8.63 -15.40
N LEU A 209 10.21 7.30 -15.56
CA LEU A 209 9.18 6.58 -16.30
C LEU A 209 7.80 6.79 -15.68
N ALA A 210 7.67 6.63 -14.36
CA ALA A 210 6.39 6.86 -13.68
C ALA A 210 5.90 8.30 -13.86
N LEU A 211 6.79 9.29 -13.82
CA LEU A 211 6.46 10.70 -14.07
C LEU A 211 6.04 10.93 -15.51
N ALA A 212 6.77 10.38 -16.47
CA ALA A 212 6.41 10.46 -17.89
C ALA A 212 5.04 9.82 -18.16
N THR A 213 4.74 8.67 -17.56
CA THR A 213 3.43 8.03 -17.64
C THR A 213 2.34 8.90 -17.01
N LEU A 214 2.61 9.55 -15.88
CA LEU A 214 1.65 10.44 -15.23
C LEU A 214 1.33 11.66 -16.11
N VAL A 215 2.36 12.28 -16.68
CA VAL A 215 2.20 13.42 -17.61
C VAL A 215 1.43 12.97 -18.85
N GLY A 216 1.77 11.83 -19.43
CA GLY A 216 1.04 11.25 -20.56
C GLY A 216 -0.43 10.98 -20.24
N ALA A 217 -0.73 10.43 -19.06
CA ALA A 217 -2.10 10.20 -18.61
C ALA A 217 -2.86 11.52 -18.42
N ALA A 218 -2.22 12.56 -17.87
CA ALA A 218 -2.84 13.88 -17.74
C ALA A 218 -3.18 14.48 -19.12
N ILE A 219 -2.27 14.40 -20.09
CA ILE A 219 -2.53 14.85 -21.47
C ILE A 219 -3.70 14.06 -22.09
N LEU A 220 -3.69 12.73 -21.95
CA LEU A 220 -4.74 11.88 -22.49
C LEU A 220 -6.10 12.19 -21.87
N LEU A 221 -6.14 12.51 -20.57
CA LEU A 221 -7.35 12.93 -19.88
C LEU A 221 -7.90 14.23 -20.46
N VAL A 222 -7.05 15.24 -20.69
CA VAL A 222 -7.46 16.50 -21.35
C VAL A 222 -8.03 16.21 -22.74
N LEU A 223 -7.34 15.39 -23.54
CA LEU A 223 -7.80 15.01 -24.88
C LEU A 223 -9.15 14.29 -24.86
N ALA A 224 -9.35 13.37 -23.90
CA ALA A 224 -10.61 12.65 -23.74
C ALA A 224 -11.77 13.59 -23.41
N PHE A 225 -11.56 14.56 -22.50
CA PHE A 225 -12.58 15.58 -22.19
C PHE A 225 -12.87 16.48 -23.39
N THR A 226 -11.85 16.94 -24.12
CA THR A 226 -12.07 17.77 -25.31
C THR A 226 -12.84 17.01 -26.40
N PHE A 227 -12.55 15.72 -26.57
CA PHE A 227 -13.28 14.87 -27.51
C PHE A 227 -14.75 14.67 -27.09
N LEU A 228 -15.01 14.45 -25.81
CA LEU A 228 -16.36 14.33 -25.27
C LEU A 228 -17.19 15.60 -25.47
N ILE A 229 -16.59 16.77 -25.24
CA ILE A 229 -17.25 18.05 -25.45
C ILE A 229 -17.56 18.23 -26.94
N ALA A 230 -16.59 18.00 -27.82
CA ALA A 230 -16.78 18.13 -29.26
C ALA A 230 -17.84 17.15 -29.82
N SER A 231 -17.93 15.94 -29.29
CA SER A 231 -18.96 14.98 -29.70
C SER A 231 -20.35 15.36 -29.23
N LEU A 232 -20.47 15.98 -28.05
CA LEU A 232 -21.72 16.55 -27.55
C LEU A 232 -22.17 17.74 -28.40
N ASP A 233 -21.27 18.68 -28.71
CA ASP A 233 -21.58 19.85 -29.56
C ASP A 233 -22.08 19.40 -30.93
N TRP A 234 -21.39 18.44 -31.57
CA TRP A 234 -21.81 17.86 -32.85
C TRP A 234 -23.18 17.17 -32.78
N ALA A 235 -23.47 16.46 -31.68
CA ALA A 235 -24.77 15.79 -31.51
C ALA A 235 -25.92 16.79 -31.27
N LEU A 236 -25.65 17.91 -30.60
CA LEU A 236 -26.62 18.99 -30.39
C LEU A 236 -26.92 19.73 -31.69
N GLU A 237 -25.90 20.01 -32.52
CA GLU A 237 -26.11 20.59 -33.87
C GLU A 237 -27.01 19.74 -34.78
N TRP A 238 -27.03 18.42 -34.59
CA TRP A 238 -27.92 17.52 -35.34
C TRP A 238 -29.37 17.50 -34.85
N LEU A 239 -29.64 18.02 -33.65
CA LEU A 239 -30.96 18.03 -33.02
C LEU A 239 -31.72 19.36 -33.19
N GLU A 240 -31.03 20.43 -33.59
CA GLU A 240 -31.60 21.74 -33.96
C GLU A 240 -32.00 21.79 -35.44
#